data_AF-A0A1Y2MH14-F1
#
_entry.id   AF-A0A1Y2MH14-F1
#
_cell.length_a   1.000
_cell.length_b   1.000
_cell.length_c   1.000
_cell.angle_alpha   90.00
_cell.angle_beta   90.00
_cell.angle_gamma   90.00
#
_symmetry.space_group_name_H-M   'P 1'
#
loop_
_entity.id
_entity.type
_entity.pdbx_description
1 polymer ?
#
loop_
_entity_poly.entity_id
_entity_poly.type
_entity_poly.pdbx_seq_one_letter_code
_entity_poly.pdbx_strand_id
1 'polypeptide(L)'
;MEVEATGPVDERGVVADFAELDAQVEQHVLARLDHSYLNDLLNNPTAELTACMIGDWLSEAAVPWTMLRLWETERGSVVLRRPS
;
A
#
# COMPACT_ATOMS: atom_id res chain seq x y z
N MET A 1 8.38 0.22 0.09
CA MET A 1 7.10 -0.52 0.20
C MET A 1 6.82 -1.15 -1.16
N GLU A 2 6.14 -2.29 -1.17
CA GLU A 2 5.78 -3.04 -2.39
C GLU A 2 4.30 -3.40 -2.30
N VAL A 3 3.59 -3.25 -3.42
CA VAL A 3 2.16 -3.51 -3.55
C VAL A 3 1.95 -4.42 -4.76
N GLU A 4 1.27 -5.54 -4.55
CA GLU A 4 0.76 -6.36 -5.65
C GLU A 4 -0.73 -6.09 -5.82
N ALA A 5 -1.17 -6.04 -7.08
CA ALA A 5 -2.56 -5.92 -7.47
C ALA A 5 -2.99 -7.13 -8.31
N THR A 6 -4.25 -7.55 -8.15
CA THR A 6 -4.82 -8.65 -8.93
C THR A 6 -6.21 -8.26 -9.42
N GLY A 7 -6.50 -8.61 -10.67
CA GLY A 7 -7.75 -8.30 -11.32
C GLY A 7 -7.82 -8.90 -12.72
N PRO A 8 -8.97 -8.75 -13.40
CA PRO A 8 -9.08 -9.11 -14.81
C PRO A 8 -8.17 -8.22 -15.66
N VAL A 9 -7.72 -8.75 -16.79
CA VAL A 9 -7.03 -7.95 -17.82
C VAL A 9 -8.08 -7.10 -18.55
N ASP A 10 -7.82 -5.79 -18.67
CA ASP A 10 -8.71 -4.85 -19.34
C ASP A 10 -8.51 -4.82 -20.88
N GLU A 11 -9.21 -3.92 -21.57
CA GLU A 11 -9.11 -3.73 -23.02
C GLU A 11 -7.71 -3.27 -23.48
N ARG A 12 -6.91 -2.71 -22.58
CA ARG A 12 -5.52 -2.30 -22.84
C ARG A 12 -4.53 -3.47 -22.70
N GLY A 13 -4.99 -4.63 -22.21
CA GLY A 13 -4.14 -5.82 -22.04
C GLY A 13 -3.35 -5.84 -20.74
N VAL A 14 -3.71 -5.02 -19.75
CA VAL A 14 -3.07 -4.97 -18.43
C VAL A 14 -4.09 -5.19 -17.30
N VAL A 15 -3.64 -5.64 -16.13
CA VAL A 15 -4.50 -5.74 -14.93
C VAL A 15 -4.76 -4.36 -14.33
N ALA A 16 -3.72 -3.52 -14.33
CA ALA A 16 -3.74 -2.11 -13.98
C ALA A 16 -2.57 -1.44 -14.70
N ASP A 17 -2.74 -0.17 -15.08
CA ASP A 17 -1.62 0.63 -15.57
C ASP A 17 -0.68 0.97 -14.39
N PHE A 18 0.63 0.76 -14.55
CA PHE A 18 1.59 1.00 -13.48
C PHE A 18 1.69 2.47 -13.09
N ALA A 19 1.56 3.41 -14.04
CA ALA A 19 1.61 4.84 -13.74
C ALA A 19 0.34 5.29 -13.00
N GLU A 20 -0.82 4.72 -13.34
CA GLU A 20 -2.05 4.96 -12.58
C GLU A 20 -1.93 4.40 -11.16
N LEU A 21 -1.38 3.18 -11.00
CA LEU A 21 -1.15 2.57 -9.69
C LEU A 21 -0.18 3.38 -8.83
N ASP A 22 0.96 3.79 -9.40
CA ASP A 22 1.97 4.60 -8.71
C ASP A 22 1.38 5.94 -8.27
N ALA A 23 0.60 6.60 -9.14
CA ALA A 23 -0.07 7.85 -8.80
C ALA A 23 -1.07 7.68 -7.65
N GLN A 24 -1.85 6.59 -7.63
CA GLN A 24 -2.76 6.28 -6.52
C GLN A 24 -2.00 6.06 -5.21
N VAL A 25 -0.91 5.28 -5.24
CA VAL A 25 -0.06 5.02 -4.06
C VAL A 25 0.58 6.32 -3.57
N GLU A 26 1.10 7.14 -4.47
CA GLU A 26 1.72 8.42 -4.11
C GLU A 26 0.71 9.36 -3.44
N GLN A 27 -0.44 9.57 -4.08
CA GLN A 27 -1.47 10.49 -3.60
C GLN A 27 -2.11 10.04 -2.28
N HIS A 28 -2.40 8.75 -2.12
CA HIS A 28 -3.19 8.24 -1.00
C HIS A 28 -2.37 7.61 0.12
N VAL A 29 -1.10 7.29 -0.13
CA VAL A 29 -0.20 6.69 0.86
C VAL A 29 1.03 7.56 1.10
N LEU A 30 1.87 7.76 0.09
CA LEU A 30 3.18 8.39 0.30
C LEU A 30 3.05 9.86 0.74
N ALA A 31 2.15 10.63 0.12
CA ALA A 31 1.91 12.02 0.50
C ALA A 31 1.49 12.18 1.98
N ARG A 32 0.77 11.19 2.52
CA ARG A 32 0.35 11.16 3.94
C ARG A 32 1.50 10.80 4.87
N LEU A 33 2.44 9.96 4.41
CA LEU A 33 3.59 9.51 5.19
C LEU A 33 4.77 10.49 5.16
N ASP A 34 5.03 11.16 4.03
CA ASP A 34 6.22 11.99 3.81
C ASP A 34 6.22 13.30 4.61
N HIS A 35 5.03 13.80 4.94
CA HIS A 35 4.85 15.04 5.71
C HIS A 35 4.50 14.82 7.19
N SER A 36 4.50 13.57 7.66
CA SER A 36 4.03 13.20 8.99
C SER A 36 5.07 12.35 9.72
N TYR A 37 5.29 12.60 11.02
CA TYR A 37 5.95 11.59 11.82
C TYR A 37 4.98 10.41 12.00
N LEU A 38 5.44 9.17 11.78
CA LEU A 38 4.61 7.97 11.95
C LEU A 38 3.96 7.91 13.34
N ASN A 39 4.64 8.45 14.35
CA ASN A 39 4.17 8.57 15.73
C ASN A 39 2.95 9.48 15.90
N ASP A 40 2.72 10.43 14.98
CA ASP A 40 1.56 11.32 15.01
C ASP A 40 0.30 10.63 14.45
N LEU A 41 0.50 9.57 13.67
CA LEU A 41 -0.56 8.79 13.01
C LEU A 41 -0.95 7.54 13.81
N LEU A 42 0.02 6.94 14.50
CA LEU A 42 -0.17 5.72 15.30
C LEU A 42 0.48 5.87 16.66
N ASN A 43 -0.30 5.55 17.71
CA ASN A 43 0.18 5.57 19.09
C ASN A 43 1.30 4.54 19.35
N ASN A 44 1.38 3.50 18.51
CA ASN A 44 2.48 2.53 18.46
C ASN A 44 2.75 2.16 16.99
N PRO A 45 3.68 2.83 16.30
CA PRO A 45 3.88 2.67 14.87
C PRO A 45 4.75 1.44 14.55
N THR A 46 4.31 0.24 14.92
CA THR A 46 4.98 -0.98 14.48
C THR A 46 4.79 -1.18 12.98
N ALA A 47 5.67 -1.97 12.34
CA ALA A 47 5.56 -2.29 10.92
C ALA A 47 4.21 -2.95 10.58
N GLU A 48 3.66 -3.78 11.47
CA GLU A 48 2.36 -4.43 11.29
C GLU A 48 1.21 -3.42 11.29
N LEU A 49 1.15 -2.55 12.30
CA LEU A 49 0.08 -1.56 12.41
C LEU A 49 0.15 -0.52 11.29
N THR A 50 1.37 -0.14 10.91
CA THR A 50 1.61 0.75 9.77
C THR A 50 1.16 0.09 8.46
N ALA A 51 1.51 -1.18 8.24
CA ALA A 51 1.05 -1.90 7.06
C ALA A 51 -0.48 -2.01 7.02
N CYS A 52 -1.15 -2.28 8.16
CA CYS A 52 -2.62 -2.38 8.20
C CYS A 52 -3.26 -1.07 7.79
N MET A 53 -2.80 0.05 8.36
CA MET A 53 -3.27 1.40 8.03
C MET A 53 -3.08 1.73 6.55
N ILE A 54 -1.93 1.39 5.97
CA ILE A 54 -1.68 1.58 4.54
C ILE A 54 -2.65 0.71 3.71
N GLY A 55 -2.87 -0.55 4.11
CA GLY A 55 -3.84 -1.42 3.45
C GLY A 55 -5.27 -0.87 3.48
N ASP A 56 -5.66 -0.21 4.57
CA ASP A 56 -6.95 0.48 4.67
C ASP A 56 -7.02 1.65 3.69
N TRP A 57 -5.98 2.50 3.62
CA TRP A 57 -5.93 3.62 2.66
C TRP A 57 -5.96 3.17 1.20
N LEU A 58 -5.24 2.10 0.86
CA LEU A 58 -5.28 1.51 -0.49
C LEU A 58 -6.69 0.99 -0.81
N SER A 59 -7.39 0.43 0.17
CA SER A 59 -8.77 -0.03 0.03
C SER A 59 -9.75 1.14 -0.15
N GLU A 60 -9.57 2.23 0.61
CA GLU A 60 -10.35 3.47 0.47
C GLU A 60 -10.16 4.13 -0.90
N ALA A 61 -8.95 4.07 -1.45
CA ALA A 61 -8.62 4.53 -2.79
C ALA A 61 -9.09 3.58 -3.91
N ALA A 62 -9.79 2.49 -3.56
CA ALA A 62 -10.25 1.46 -4.49
C ALA A 62 -9.12 0.82 -5.32
N VAL A 63 -7.89 0.79 -4.81
CA VAL A 63 -6.77 0.08 -5.44
C VAL A 63 -7.03 -1.42 -5.29
N PRO A 64 -6.96 -2.22 -6.37
CA PRO A 64 -7.20 -3.67 -6.33
C PRO A 64 -5.99 -4.45 -5.76
N TRP A 65 -5.49 -4.02 -4.60
CA TRP A 65 -4.32 -4.62 -3.96
C TRP A 65 -4.66 -5.95 -3.30
N THR A 66 -3.73 -6.90 -3.39
CA THR A 66 -3.85 -8.25 -2.80
C THR A 66 -2.74 -8.57 -1.82
N MET A 67 -1.57 -7.95 -1.99
CA MET A 67 -0.45 -8.06 -1.07
C MET A 67 0.24 -6.72 -0.90
N LEU A 68 0.56 -6.41 0.35
CA LEU A 68 1.32 -5.23 0.75
C LEU A 68 2.51 -5.70 1.58
N ARG A 69 3.71 -5.28 1.18
CA ARG A 69 4.94 -5.49 1.93
C ARG A 69 5.53 -4.16 2.39
N LEU A 70 5.75 -4.06 3.69
CA LEU A 70 6.39 -2.91 4.33
C LEU A 70 7.72 -3.36 4.95
N TRP A 71 8.81 -2.69 4.57
CA TRP A 71 10.12 -2.89 5.18
C TRP A 71 10.33 -1.88 6.30
N GLU A 72 10.69 -2.38 7.47
CA GLU A 72 11.15 -1.55 8.60
C GLU A 72 12.66 -1.32 8.52
N THR A 73 13.39 -2.35 8.07
CA THR A 73 14.84 -2.32 7.83
C THR A 73 15.17 -3.11 6.57
N GLU A 74 16.43 -3.09 6.14
CA GLU A 74 16.90 -3.89 4.99
C GLU A 74 16.63 -5.40 5.12
N ARG A 75 16.50 -5.92 6.35
CA ARG A 75 16.33 -7.36 6.63
C ARG A 75 15.00 -7.72 7.27
N GLY A 76 14.21 -6.73 7.68
CA GLY A 76 12.95 -6.90 8.39
C GLY A 76 11.79 -6.30 7.62
N SER A 77 10.81 -7.13 7.27
CA SER A 77 9.58 -6.70 6.60
C SER A 77 8.35 -7.42 7.12
N VAL A 78 7.22 -6.74 7.12
CA VAL A 78 5.89 -7.33 7.32
C VAL A 78 5.20 -7.47 5.96
N VAL A 79 4.44 -8.55 5.80
CA VAL A 79 3.60 -8.79 4.63
C VAL A 79 2.15 -8.95 5.08
N LEU A 80 1.28 -8.10 4.55
CA LEU A 80 -0.16 -8.25 4.64
C LEU A 80 -0.69 -8.84 3.34
N ARG A 81 -1.60 -9.81 3.47
CA ARG A 81 -2.33 -10.39 2.35
C ARG A 81 -3.80 -10.20 2.57
N ARG A 82 -4.48 -9.69 1.55
CA ARG A 82 -5.93 -9.58 1.53
C ARG A 82 -6.48 -10.76 0.72
N PRO A 83 -7.41 -11.55 1.27
CA PRO A 83 -8.10 -12.55 0.46
C PRO A 83 -8.87 -11.83 -0.65
N SER A 84 -8.64 -12.29 -1.88
CA SER A 84 -9.29 -11.85 -3.13
C SER A 84 -10.74 -12.34 -3.21
#